data_AF-A0A9Q9BKP0-F1
#
_entry.id   AF-A0A9Q9BKP0-F1
#
_cell.length_a   1.000
_cell.length_b   1.000
_cell.length_c   1.000
_cell.angle_alpha   90.00
_cell.angle_beta   90.00
_cell.angle_gamma   90.00
#
_symmetry.space_group_name_H-M   'P 1'
#
loop_
_entity.id
_entity.type
_entity.pdbx_description
1 polymer ?
#
loop_
_entity_poly.entity_id
_entity_poly.type
_entity_poly.pdbx_seq_one_letter_code
_entity_poly.pdbx_strand_id
1 'polypeptide(L)'
;MNLTFGNIRKSKKLKYYYTEDLDDIEYLKKLEEYHLTIENNFYSSFIEIENYLHDSKIKIKKEGNTVILDVHSCDNDLNEPINFHIIFEEAKIISWNCVKENGHISRLNKKYIPTEYGYEEFYEDNEKKYVSIIMFGKKNKKTIYYPFVTIQFQKIKIERYVIGIRNKN
;
A
#
# COMPACT_ATOMS: atom_id res chain seq x y z
N MET A 1 -3.67 -14.27 -9.85
CA MET A 1 -3.06 -13.94 -11.15
C MET A 1 -1.95 -12.94 -10.88
N ASN A 2 -0.69 -13.27 -11.22
CA ASN A 2 0.43 -12.35 -10.98
C ASN A 2 0.24 -11.08 -11.84
N LEU A 3 0.38 -9.93 -11.21
CA LEU A 3 0.24 -8.62 -11.84
C LEU A 3 1.37 -8.41 -12.87
N THR A 4 1.04 -8.59 -14.15
CA THR A 4 1.90 -8.28 -15.31
C THR A 4 1.34 -7.07 -16.05
N PHE A 5 2.16 -6.37 -16.85
CA PHE A 5 1.72 -5.19 -17.63
C PHE A 5 0.47 -5.42 -18.51
N GLY A 6 0.39 -6.58 -19.17
CA GLY A 6 -0.78 -6.95 -19.98
C GLY A 6 -2.03 -7.22 -19.14
N ASN A 7 -1.84 -7.67 -17.90
CA ASN A 7 -2.92 -7.83 -16.94
C ASN A 7 -3.36 -6.47 -16.44
N ILE A 8 -2.45 -5.55 -16.09
CA ILE A 8 -2.79 -4.25 -15.46
C ILE A 8 -3.43 -3.23 -16.41
N ARG A 9 -3.10 -3.22 -17.70
CA ARG A 9 -3.79 -2.34 -18.65
C ARG A 9 -5.23 -2.80 -18.97
N LYS A 10 -5.51 -4.10 -18.78
CA LYS A 10 -6.85 -4.71 -18.91
C LYS A 10 -7.58 -4.88 -17.58
N SER A 11 -6.83 -4.94 -16.50
CA SER A 11 -7.27 -5.13 -15.13
C SER A 11 -7.44 -3.75 -14.56
N LYS A 12 -8.67 -3.37 -14.27
CA LYS A 12 -9.08 -2.16 -13.55
C LYS A 12 -8.53 -2.12 -12.10
N LYS A 13 -7.29 -2.59 -11.84
CA LYS A 13 -6.71 -2.92 -10.53
C LYS A 13 -5.40 -2.13 -10.20
N LEU A 14 -5.14 -1.02 -10.92
CA LEU A 14 -4.16 0.05 -10.60
C LEU A 14 -4.77 1.41 -11.00
N LYS A 15 -6.03 1.65 -10.61
CA LYS A 15 -6.87 2.74 -11.14
C LYS A 15 -6.30 4.14 -10.85
N TYR A 16 -5.62 4.31 -9.72
CA TYR A 16 -5.14 5.62 -9.25
C TYR A 16 -3.79 6.05 -9.82
N TYR A 17 -3.15 5.19 -10.63
CA TYR A 17 -1.88 5.52 -11.28
C TYR A 17 -2.03 6.37 -12.55
N TYR A 18 -3.23 6.43 -13.10
CA TYR A 18 -3.54 7.03 -14.40
C TYR A 18 -4.76 7.94 -14.29
N THR A 19 -4.82 8.75 -13.23
CA THR A 19 -5.90 9.72 -13.00
C THR A 19 -5.76 10.98 -13.85
N GLU A 20 -4.63 11.16 -14.55
CA GLU A 20 -4.39 12.31 -15.44
C GLU A 20 -5.42 12.43 -16.58
N ASP A 21 -6.16 11.35 -16.90
CA ASP A 21 -7.15 11.31 -17.98
C ASP A 21 -8.61 11.32 -17.50
N LEU A 22 -8.89 11.51 -16.20
CA LEU A 22 -10.26 11.50 -15.66
C LEU A 22 -10.76 12.91 -15.34
N ASP A 23 -12.03 13.19 -15.66
CA ASP A 23 -12.70 14.38 -15.12
C ASP A 23 -13.02 14.20 -13.63
N ASP A 24 -13.19 15.33 -12.92
CA ASP A 24 -13.37 15.36 -11.46
C ASP A 24 -14.57 14.52 -10.99
N ILE A 25 -15.64 14.43 -11.80
CA ILE A 25 -16.86 13.70 -11.44
C ILE A 25 -16.62 12.20 -11.54
N GLU A 26 -15.98 11.74 -12.61
CA GLU A 26 -15.64 10.34 -12.79
C GLU A 26 -14.60 9.87 -11.75
N TYR A 27 -13.66 10.75 -11.38
CA TYR A 27 -12.70 10.50 -10.30
C TYR A 27 -13.41 10.27 -8.96
N LEU A 28 -14.27 11.20 -8.54
CA LEU A 28 -14.99 11.12 -7.27
C LEU A 28 -15.85 9.85 -7.19
N LYS A 29 -16.53 9.49 -8.28
CA LYS A 29 -17.35 8.27 -8.33
C LYS A 29 -16.50 7.00 -8.19
N LYS A 30 -15.33 6.94 -8.82
CA LYS A 30 -14.42 5.79 -8.68
C LYS A 30 -13.83 5.68 -7.28
N LEU A 31 -13.55 6.82 -6.64
CA LEU A 31 -13.09 6.86 -5.26
C LEU A 31 -14.17 6.32 -4.31
N GLU A 32 -15.41 6.76 -4.47
CA GLU A 32 -16.54 6.27 -3.70
C GLU A 32 -16.77 4.75 -3.89
N GLU A 33 -16.70 4.26 -5.14
CA GLU A 33 -16.78 2.81 -5.42
C GLU A 33 -15.65 2.02 -4.74
N TYR A 34 -14.46 2.58 -4.66
CA TYR A 34 -13.31 1.97 -3.98
C TYR A 34 -13.48 1.95 -2.48
N HIS A 35 -13.91 3.06 -1.87
CA HIS A 35 -14.21 3.12 -0.44
C HIS A 35 -15.30 2.14 -0.06
N LEU A 36 -16.41 2.08 -0.81
CA LEU A 36 -17.45 1.06 -0.63
C LEU A 36 -16.90 -0.36 -0.78
N THR A 37 -15.95 -0.58 -1.68
CA THR A 37 -15.29 -1.88 -1.83
C THR A 37 -14.48 -2.24 -0.57
N ILE A 38 -13.74 -1.29 -0.01
CA ILE A 38 -12.98 -1.48 1.24
C ILE A 38 -13.91 -1.72 2.43
N GLU A 39 -14.93 -0.87 2.61
CA GLU A 39 -15.90 -0.98 3.71
C GLU A 39 -16.56 -2.36 3.72
N ASN A 40 -17.01 -2.81 2.55
CA ASN A 40 -17.77 -4.04 2.43
C ASN A 40 -16.90 -5.31 2.44
N ASN A 41 -15.63 -5.24 2.02
CA ASN A 41 -14.80 -6.45 1.78
C ASN A 41 -13.46 -6.50 2.54
N PHE A 42 -12.89 -5.34 2.88
CA PHE A 42 -11.49 -5.18 3.32
C PHE A 42 -11.30 -4.38 4.62
N TYR A 43 -12.36 -4.25 5.44
CA TYR A 43 -12.33 -3.79 6.84
C TYR A 43 -12.38 -2.26 7.05
N SER A 44 -13.38 -1.81 7.80
CA SER A 44 -13.60 -0.39 8.18
C SER A 44 -12.41 0.23 8.93
N SER A 45 -11.66 -0.56 9.71
CA SER A 45 -10.50 -0.10 10.46
C SER A 45 -9.34 0.38 9.57
N PHE A 46 -9.28 -0.04 8.31
CA PHE A 46 -8.30 0.50 7.36
C PHE A 46 -8.66 1.93 6.93
N ILE A 47 -9.95 2.22 6.74
CA ILE A 47 -10.44 3.55 6.33
C ILE A 47 -10.14 4.59 7.40
N GLU A 48 -10.25 4.21 8.67
CA GLU A 48 -9.91 5.07 9.80
C GLU A 48 -8.47 5.59 9.77
N ILE A 49 -7.56 4.88 9.08
CA ILE A 49 -6.14 5.25 9.01
C ILE A 49 -5.69 5.76 7.64
N GLU A 50 -6.54 5.71 6.61
CA GLU A 50 -6.18 6.05 5.22
C GLU A 50 -5.53 7.43 5.09
N ASN A 51 -6.11 8.42 5.78
CA ASN A 51 -5.62 9.81 5.79
C ASN A 51 -4.21 9.98 6.39
N TYR A 52 -3.70 8.99 7.12
CA TYR A 52 -2.36 9.02 7.71
C TYR A 52 -1.34 8.18 6.92
N LEU A 53 -1.74 7.50 5.85
CA LEU A 53 -0.87 6.58 5.11
C LEU A 53 0.04 7.31 4.13
N HIS A 54 -0.51 8.19 3.30
CA HIS A 54 0.27 8.83 2.25
C HIS A 54 1.45 9.63 2.85
N ASP A 55 2.63 9.48 2.27
CA ASP A 55 3.90 10.06 2.72
C ASP A 55 4.39 9.62 4.13
N SER A 56 3.69 8.69 4.79
CA SER A 56 4.11 8.14 6.07
C SER A 56 5.39 7.30 5.93
N LYS A 57 6.22 7.30 6.97
CA LYS A 57 7.43 6.47 6.99
C LYS A 57 7.06 5.04 7.28
N ILE A 58 7.57 4.11 6.48
CA ILE A 58 7.21 2.69 6.61
C ILE A 58 8.38 1.74 6.67
N LYS A 59 8.15 0.60 7.35
CA LYS A 59 9.00 -0.58 7.30
C LYS A 59 8.17 -1.83 7.13
N ILE A 60 8.64 -2.75 6.29
CA ILE A 60 7.96 -4.04 6.04
C ILE A 60 8.72 -5.18 6.70
N LYS A 61 8.09 -5.77 7.71
CA LYS A 61 8.55 -6.94 8.44
C LYS A 61 7.72 -8.16 8.03
N LYS A 62 8.36 -9.33 7.99
CA LYS A 62 7.69 -10.61 7.76
C LYS A 62 8.06 -11.55 8.89
N GLU A 63 7.05 -12.09 9.55
CA GLU A 63 7.19 -12.97 10.71
C GLU A 63 6.29 -14.19 10.49
N GLY A 64 6.88 -15.33 10.12
CA GLY A 64 6.10 -16.51 9.72
C GLY A 64 5.13 -16.22 8.58
N ASN A 65 3.83 -16.45 8.85
CA ASN A 65 2.72 -16.17 7.94
C ASN A 65 2.07 -14.80 8.20
N THR A 66 2.81 -13.86 8.76
CA THR A 66 2.33 -12.49 9.00
C THR A 66 3.24 -11.49 8.29
N VAL A 67 2.63 -10.49 7.65
CA VAL A 67 3.34 -9.34 7.10
C VAL A 67 2.89 -8.10 7.87
N ILE A 68 3.85 -7.37 8.43
CA ILE A 68 3.59 -6.19 9.25
C ILE A 68 4.18 -4.97 8.54
N LEU A 69 3.34 -3.97 8.31
CA LEU A 69 3.77 -2.62 7.95
C LEU A 69 3.81 -1.80 9.22
N ASP A 70 5.01 -1.39 9.58
CA ASP A 70 5.26 -0.47 10.68
C ASP A 70 5.22 0.95 10.13
N VAL A 71 4.17 1.69 10.47
CA VAL A 71 3.85 3.00 9.91
C VAL A 71 4.03 4.08 10.95
N HIS A 72 4.80 5.11 10.58
CA HIS A 72 5.04 6.31 11.37
C HIS A 72 4.56 7.53 10.58
N SER A 73 3.49 8.15 11.05
CA SER A 73 2.87 9.33 10.47
C SER A 73 2.81 10.47 11.49
N CYS A 74 2.32 11.62 11.05
CA CYS A 74 2.03 12.77 11.90
C CYS A 74 0.59 13.21 11.64
N ASP A 75 -0.14 13.50 12.71
CA ASP A 75 -1.37 14.26 12.58
C ASP A 75 -1.01 15.69 12.16
N ASN A 76 -1.48 16.14 10.99
CA ASN A 76 -1.14 17.48 10.50
C ASN A 76 -1.87 18.58 11.29
N ASP A 77 -3.01 18.28 11.90
CA ASP A 77 -3.80 19.23 12.66
C ASP A 77 -3.30 19.35 14.10
N LEU A 78 -2.89 18.22 14.70
CA LEU A 78 -2.42 18.16 16.09
C LEU A 78 -0.89 18.21 16.24
N ASN A 79 -0.15 18.03 15.13
CA ASN A 79 1.31 17.89 15.12
C ASN A 79 1.81 16.79 16.08
N GLU A 80 1.00 15.74 16.26
CA GLU A 80 1.30 14.60 17.14
C GLU A 80 1.70 13.38 16.31
N PRO A 81 2.71 12.61 16.75
CA PRO A 81 3.10 11.39 16.05
C PRO A 81 2.00 10.33 16.16
N ILE A 82 1.56 9.84 15.02
CA ILE A 82 0.62 8.72 14.92
C ILE A 82 1.38 7.51 14.41
N ASN A 83 1.39 6.43 15.19
CA ASN A 83 2.06 5.20 14.81
C ASN A 83 1.09 4.03 14.89
N PHE A 84 1.13 3.18 13.87
CA PHE A 84 0.31 1.97 13.84
C PHE A 84 1.01 0.84 13.08
N HIS A 85 0.63 -0.38 13.44
CA HIS A 85 0.93 -1.56 12.65
C HIS A 85 -0.27 -1.89 11.76
N ILE A 86 0.00 -2.07 10.47
CA ILE A 86 -0.91 -2.74 9.54
C ILE A 86 -0.46 -4.19 9.45
N ILE A 87 -1.24 -5.10 10.03
CA ILE A 87 -0.91 -6.50 10.19
C ILE A 87 -1.75 -7.32 9.22
N PHE A 88 -1.10 -7.95 8.27
CA PHE A 88 -1.72 -8.93 7.38
C PHE A 88 -1.46 -10.34 7.92
N GLU A 89 -2.51 -11.04 8.33
CA GLU A 89 -2.45 -12.40 8.84
C GLU A 89 -2.68 -13.43 7.74
N GLU A 90 -2.09 -14.62 7.93
CA GLU A 90 -2.05 -15.70 6.93
C GLU A 90 -1.55 -15.19 5.57
N ALA A 91 -0.58 -14.28 5.64
CA ALA A 91 -0.12 -13.47 4.55
C ALA A 91 1.13 -14.03 3.87
N LYS A 92 1.20 -13.80 2.57
CA LYS A 92 2.33 -14.14 1.72
C LYS A 92 2.65 -12.97 0.80
N ILE A 93 3.89 -12.48 0.88
CA ILE A 93 4.43 -11.60 -0.15
C ILE A 93 4.56 -12.42 -1.44
N ILE A 94 3.77 -12.06 -2.44
CA ILE A 94 3.71 -12.74 -3.74
C ILE A 94 4.84 -12.26 -4.64
N SER A 95 5.04 -10.95 -4.68
CA SER A 95 6.03 -10.35 -5.57
C SER A 95 6.47 -8.98 -5.09
N TRP A 96 7.70 -8.64 -5.50
CA TRP A 96 8.20 -7.27 -5.54
C TRP A 96 8.30 -6.88 -7.01
N ASN A 97 7.76 -5.72 -7.33
CA ASN A 97 7.64 -5.22 -8.69
C ASN A 97 7.99 -3.75 -8.76
N CYS A 98 8.16 -3.22 -9.96
CA CYS A 98 8.23 -1.79 -10.20
C CYS A 98 7.42 -1.42 -11.43
N VAL A 99 6.78 -0.25 -11.37
CA VAL A 99 6.19 0.44 -12.53
C VAL A 99 7.29 1.27 -13.18
N LYS A 100 7.38 1.21 -14.51
CA LYS A 100 8.28 2.04 -15.33
C LYS A 100 7.58 3.30 -15.85
N GLU A 101 8.34 4.29 -16.32
CA GLU A 101 7.82 5.52 -16.96
C GLU A 101 6.77 5.25 -18.05
N ASN A 102 6.96 4.21 -18.85
CA ASN A 102 6.01 3.81 -19.90
C ASN A 102 4.83 2.96 -19.38
N GLY A 103 4.61 2.94 -18.05
CA GLY A 103 3.62 2.11 -17.37
C GLY A 103 3.97 0.63 -17.27
N HIS A 104 5.09 0.17 -17.87
CA HIS A 104 5.44 -1.24 -17.85
C HIS A 104 5.79 -1.75 -16.45
N ILE A 105 5.21 -2.88 -16.07
CA ILE A 105 5.48 -3.51 -14.78
C ILE A 105 6.45 -4.66 -14.95
N SER A 106 7.59 -4.51 -14.29
CA SER A 106 8.63 -5.53 -14.23
C SER A 106 8.82 -6.05 -12.81
N ARG A 107 9.31 -7.28 -12.70
CA ARG A 107 9.67 -7.87 -11.41
C ARG A 107 10.95 -7.21 -10.88
N LEU A 108 10.98 -6.95 -9.57
CA LEU A 108 12.21 -6.61 -8.85
C LEU A 108 12.89 -7.91 -8.40
N ASN A 109 14.13 -8.10 -8.83
CA ASN A 109 14.92 -9.29 -8.47
C ASN A 109 15.48 -9.23 -7.03
N LYS A 110 15.22 -8.15 -6.30
CA LYS A 110 15.65 -7.95 -4.91
C LYS A 110 14.51 -7.31 -4.12
N LYS A 111 14.47 -7.59 -2.80
CA LYS A 111 13.57 -6.89 -1.87
C LYS A 111 13.90 -5.40 -1.90
N TYR A 112 12.89 -4.56 -2.07
CA TYR A 112 13.03 -3.12 -1.92
C TYR A 112 12.98 -2.74 -0.44
N ILE A 113 13.79 -1.78 -0.03
CA ILE A 113 13.73 -1.21 1.33
C ILE A 113 12.96 0.11 1.19
N PRO A 114 11.64 0.11 1.46
CA PRO A 114 10.85 1.34 1.37
C PRO A 114 11.22 2.28 2.51
N THR A 115 11.04 3.58 2.25
CA THR A 115 11.09 4.59 3.31
C THR A 115 9.74 5.24 3.51
N GLU A 116 8.91 5.30 2.48
CA GLU A 116 7.63 6.01 2.47
C GLU A 116 6.52 5.16 1.85
N TYR A 117 5.32 5.27 2.41
CA TYR A 117 4.11 4.68 1.85
C TYR A 117 3.58 5.60 0.75
N GLY A 118 3.26 5.02 -0.40
CA GLY A 118 2.65 5.76 -1.49
C GLY A 118 1.16 5.48 -1.57
N TYR A 119 0.81 4.52 -2.41
CA TYR A 119 -0.57 4.18 -2.71
C TYR A 119 -0.78 2.68 -2.57
N GLU A 120 -2.01 2.29 -2.34
CA GLU A 120 -2.42 0.93 -2.21
C GLU A 120 -3.64 0.61 -3.06
N GLU A 121 -3.79 -0.67 -3.36
CA GLU A 121 -4.98 -1.17 -3.99
C GLU A 121 -5.33 -2.56 -3.48
N PHE A 122 -6.49 -2.64 -2.84
CA PHE A 122 -7.11 -3.89 -2.43
C PHE A 122 -7.91 -4.50 -3.58
N TYR A 123 -7.79 -5.81 -3.76
CA TYR A 123 -8.58 -6.53 -4.75
C TYR A 123 -8.69 -8.01 -4.42
N GLU A 124 -9.73 -8.63 -4.98
CA GLU A 124 -9.88 -10.09 -4.98
C GLU A 124 -9.53 -10.68 -6.34
N ASP A 125 -8.99 -11.90 -6.31
CA ASP A 125 -8.72 -12.70 -7.50
C ASP A 125 -8.76 -14.19 -7.15
N ASN A 126 -9.68 -14.95 -7.76
CA ASN A 126 -9.93 -16.35 -7.43
C ASN A 126 -10.14 -16.59 -5.93
N GLU A 127 -11.09 -15.86 -5.33
CA GLU A 127 -11.49 -15.96 -3.91
C GLU A 127 -10.35 -15.69 -2.90
N LYS A 128 -9.25 -15.09 -3.37
CA LYS A 128 -8.12 -14.68 -2.54
C LYS A 128 -8.03 -13.17 -2.50
N LYS A 129 -7.71 -12.65 -1.32
CA LYS A 129 -7.53 -11.23 -1.08
C LYS A 129 -6.08 -10.82 -1.27
N TYR A 130 -5.89 -9.67 -1.90
CA TYR A 130 -4.58 -9.10 -2.16
C TYR A 130 -4.60 -7.61 -1.90
N VAL A 131 -3.43 -7.09 -1.52
CA VAL A 131 -3.13 -5.68 -1.56
C VAL A 131 -1.84 -5.49 -2.35
N SER A 132 -1.83 -4.53 -3.26
CA SER A 132 -0.59 -4.04 -3.86
C SER A 132 -0.28 -2.67 -3.31
N ILE A 133 0.93 -2.49 -2.77
CA ILE A 133 1.33 -1.25 -2.09
C ILE A 133 2.54 -0.69 -2.82
N ILE A 134 2.33 0.45 -3.45
CA ILE A 134 3.37 1.31 -4.02
C ILE A 134 4.07 2.02 -2.88
N MET A 135 5.39 2.03 -2.97
CA MET A 135 6.24 2.59 -1.93
C MET A 135 7.25 3.54 -2.56
N PHE A 136 7.64 4.54 -1.80
CA PHE A 136 8.69 5.47 -2.21
C PHE A 136 9.95 5.25 -1.37
N GLY A 137 11.07 5.75 -1.90
CA GLY A 137 12.27 5.91 -1.11
C GLY A 137 13.40 6.54 -1.89
N LYS A 138 14.62 6.48 -1.34
CA LYS A 138 15.79 7.14 -1.93
C LYS A 138 15.94 6.74 -3.40
N LYS A 139 15.66 7.69 -4.30
CA LYS A 139 15.83 7.55 -5.74
C LYS A 139 17.29 7.19 -6.05
N ASN A 140 17.57 5.91 -6.29
CA ASN A 140 18.81 5.53 -6.93
C ASN A 140 18.71 5.94 -8.39
N LYS A 141 19.61 6.85 -8.79
CA LYS A 141 19.64 7.67 -10.02
C LYS A 141 19.47 6.98 -11.39
N LYS A 142 19.09 5.70 -11.50
CA LYS A 142 19.16 5.00 -12.80
C LYS A 142 17.90 4.39 -13.41
N THR A 143 16.87 3.88 -12.71
CA THR A 143 15.85 3.13 -13.47
C THR A 143 14.58 2.67 -12.75
N ILE A 144 14.37 2.97 -11.46
CA ILE A 144 13.20 2.46 -10.73
C ILE A 144 12.25 3.63 -10.55
N TYR A 145 11.14 3.61 -11.26
CA TYR A 145 10.20 4.71 -11.18
C TYR A 145 9.34 4.55 -9.94
N TYR A 146 8.67 3.41 -9.74
CA TYR A 146 7.93 3.18 -8.49
C TYR A 146 7.88 1.71 -8.08
N PRO A 147 8.60 1.30 -7.01
CA PRO A 147 8.55 -0.06 -6.50
C PRO A 147 7.22 -0.31 -5.77
N PHE A 148 6.69 -1.52 -5.92
CA PHE A 148 5.52 -1.97 -5.17
C PHE A 148 5.66 -3.43 -4.71
N VAL A 149 4.93 -3.77 -3.66
CA VAL A 149 4.84 -5.13 -3.13
C VAL A 149 3.41 -5.61 -3.25
N THR A 150 3.22 -6.86 -3.66
CA THR A 150 1.92 -7.51 -3.65
C THR A 150 1.88 -8.53 -2.52
N ILE A 151 0.91 -8.39 -1.62
CA ILE A 151 0.68 -9.24 -0.46
C ILE A 151 -0.66 -9.93 -0.66
N GLN A 152 -0.66 -11.26 -0.66
CA GLN A 152 -1.88 -12.03 -0.46
C GLN A 152 -2.10 -12.17 1.04
N PHE A 153 -3.34 -12.09 1.52
CA PHE A 153 -3.68 -12.20 2.93
C PHE A 153 -5.07 -12.79 3.14
N GLN A 154 -5.41 -13.17 4.38
CA GLN A 154 -6.78 -13.55 4.75
C GLN A 154 -7.46 -12.50 5.63
N LYS A 155 -6.72 -11.97 6.60
CA LYS A 155 -7.21 -10.95 7.54
C LYS A 155 -6.24 -9.77 7.62
N ILE A 156 -6.79 -8.60 7.90
CA ILE A 156 -6.01 -7.40 8.24
C ILE A 156 -6.39 -6.97 9.66
N LYS A 157 -5.41 -6.45 10.41
CA LYS A 157 -5.62 -5.83 11.72
C LYS A 157 -4.81 -4.55 11.78
N ILE A 158 -5.40 -3.52 12.36
CA ILE A 158 -4.74 -2.25 12.64
C ILE A 158 -4.51 -2.14 14.15
N GLU A 159 -3.28 -1.84 14.55
CA GLU A 159 -2.92 -1.63 15.96
C GLU A 159 -2.18 -0.31 16.13
N ARG A 160 -2.81 0.67 16.79
CA ARG A 160 -2.16 1.93 17.14
C ARG A 160 -1.23 1.74 18.35
N TYR A 161 -0.09 2.40 18.34
CA TYR A 161 0.84 2.37 19.46
C TYR A 161 1.51 3.73 19.70
N VAL A 162 1.99 3.93 20.93
CA VAL A 162 2.75 5.13 21.32
C VAL A 162 4.22 4.75 21.41
N ILE A 163 5.09 5.53 20.76
CA ILE A 163 6.53 5.39 20.96
C ILE A 163 6.84 6.01 22.32
N GLY A 164 7.17 5.16 23.30
CA GLY A 164 7.64 5.64 24.60
C GLY A 164 8.86 6.54 24.40
N ILE A 165 8.80 7.76 24.92
CA ILE A 165 9.95 8.68 24.96
C ILE A 165 11.02 7.97 25.79
N ARG A 166 12.10 7.52 25.15
CA ARG A 166 13.31 7.12 25.87
C ARG A 166 13.88 8.40 26.48
N ASN A 167 13.59 8.64 27.75
CA ASN A 167 14.37 9.58 28.56
C ASN A 167 15.81 9.08 28.52
N LYS A 168 16.66 9.81 27.79
CA LYS A 168 18.11 9.68 27.93
C LYS A 168 18.42 10.26 29.31
N ASN A 169 18.64 9.39 30.28
CA ASN A 169 19.36 9.75 31.50
C ASN A 169 20.79 10.16 31.14
#